data_AF-A0A498LFS0-F1
#
_entry.id   AF-A0A498LFS0-F1
#
_cell.length_a   1.000
_cell.length_b   1.000
_cell.length_c   1.000
_cell.angle_alpha   90.00
_cell.angle_beta   90.00
_cell.angle_gamma   90.00
#
_symmetry.space_group_name_H-M   'P 1'
#
loop_
_entity.id
_entity.type
_entity.pdbx_description
1 polymer ?
#
loop_
_entity_poly.entity_id
_entity_poly.type
_entity_poly.pdbx_seq_one_letter_code
_entity_poly.pdbx_strand_id
1 'polypeptide(L)'
;MMTNQDSPWSEMCQTCRKHDAFCLDLPMPRPQWRHGCEVEQDGDEVKFSKGISELDGEDLMFFDIKESQWVATVDAALPTKRKWDNVPILNQYTKGYLEKECVDWFNKFREYADGCRGSQKQL
;
A
#
# COMPACT_ATOMS: atom_id res chain seq x y z
N MET A 1 12.07 -0.04 27.05
CA MET A 1 10.63 0.31 26.91
C MET A 1 10.52 1.16 25.65
N MET A 2 9.86 0.64 24.59
CA MET A 2 9.65 1.43 23.37
C MET A 2 8.61 2.51 23.68
N THR A 3 8.91 3.77 23.36
CA THR A 3 7.96 4.86 23.55
C THR A 3 6.87 4.78 22.46
N ASN A 4 5.69 5.35 22.71
CA ASN A 4 4.58 5.35 21.73
C ASN A 4 4.94 6.05 20.40
N GLN A 5 5.94 6.93 20.39
CA GLN A 5 6.42 7.62 19.20
C GLN A 5 7.33 6.74 18.33
N ASP A 6 8.08 5.82 18.93
CA ASP A 6 8.94 4.84 18.22
C ASP A 6 8.21 3.52 17.90
N SER A 7 6.89 3.50 18.08
CA SER A 7 6.06 2.34 17.78
C SER A 7 5.95 2.14 16.27
N PRO A 8 6.21 0.94 15.72
CA PRO A 8 5.99 0.63 14.30
C PRO A 8 4.55 0.90 13.86
N TRP A 9 3.62 0.83 14.80
CA TRP A 9 2.21 1.18 14.59
C TRP A 9 2.01 2.67 14.36
N SER A 10 2.83 3.55 14.95
CA SER A 10 2.75 5.00 14.76
C SER A 10 3.17 5.38 13.33
N GLU A 11 4.23 4.76 12.82
CA GLU A 11 4.72 4.89 11.45
C GLU A 11 3.73 4.31 10.44
N MET A 12 3.21 3.11 10.69
CA MET A 12 2.21 2.51 9.80
C MET A 12 0.94 3.36 9.72
N CYS A 13 0.47 3.91 10.85
CA CYS A 13 -0.65 4.85 10.85
C CYS A 13 -0.37 6.12 10.04
N GLN A 14 0.85 6.64 10.06
CA GLN A 14 1.23 7.81 9.25
C GLN A 14 1.20 7.47 7.75
N THR A 15 1.67 6.29 7.38
CA THR A 15 1.66 5.80 5.99
C THR A 15 0.24 5.58 5.48
N CYS A 16 -0.67 5.02 6.29
CA CYS A 16 -2.09 4.95 5.93
C CYS A 16 -2.71 6.35 5.71
N ARG A 17 -2.44 7.31 6.59
CA ARG A 17 -2.96 8.69 6.44
C ARG A 17 -2.49 9.40 5.17
N LYS A 18 -1.26 9.13 4.71
CA LYS A 18 -0.76 9.67 3.43
C LYS A 18 -1.57 9.15 2.25
N HIS A 19 -2.00 7.89 2.33
CA HIS A 19 -2.85 7.28 1.32
C HIS A 19 -4.28 7.83 1.45
N ASP A 20 -4.89 7.88 2.64
CA ASP A 20 -6.29 8.34 2.84
C ASP A 20 -6.67 9.68 2.18
N ALA A 21 -5.69 10.58 1.94
CA ALA A 21 -5.89 11.82 1.19
C ALA A 21 -6.50 11.59 -0.20
N PHE A 22 -6.20 10.48 -0.86
CA PHE A 22 -6.77 10.09 -2.14
C PHE A 22 -8.27 9.76 -2.01
N CYS A 23 -8.70 9.03 -0.98
CA CYS A 23 -10.11 8.63 -0.81
C CYS A 23 -11.09 9.80 -0.62
N LEU A 24 -10.62 10.97 -0.20
CA LEU A 24 -11.46 12.16 -0.01
C LEU A 24 -11.99 12.73 -1.33
N ASP A 25 -11.40 12.35 -2.46
CA ASP A 25 -11.79 12.82 -3.79
C ASP A 25 -12.82 11.92 -4.49
N LEU A 26 -13.31 10.88 -3.82
CA LEU A 26 -14.24 9.90 -4.38
C LEU A 26 -15.69 10.19 -3.96
N PRO A 27 -16.68 9.95 -4.85
CA PRO A 27 -18.08 10.14 -4.53
C PRO A 27 -18.55 9.16 -3.44
N MET A 28 -19.58 9.53 -2.67
CA MET A 28 -20.17 8.63 -1.67
C MET A 28 -20.97 7.49 -2.32
N PRO A 29 -21.00 6.28 -1.71
CA PRO A 29 -20.36 5.88 -0.43
C PRO A 29 -18.83 5.81 -0.51
N ARG A 30 -18.14 5.90 0.65
CA ARG A 30 -16.67 5.80 0.67
C ARG A 30 -16.24 4.41 0.19
N PRO A 31 -15.46 4.31 -0.89
CA PRO A 31 -15.01 3.02 -1.40
C PRO A 31 -13.99 2.38 -0.46
N GLN A 32 -13.96 1.05 -0.43
CA GLN A 32 -12.89 0.30 0.21
C GLN A 32 -11.62 0.39 -0.65
N TRP A 33 -10.49 0.71 -0.01
CA TRP A 33 -9.20 0.71 -0.67
C TRP A 33 -8.35 -0.45 -0.19
N ARG A 34 -7.92 -1.29 -1.13
CA ARG A 34 -6.92 -2.31 -0.90
C ARG A 34 -5.60 -1.82 -1.47
N HIS A 35 -4.59 -1.72 -0.62
CA HIS A 35 -3.24 -1.34 -1.01
C HIS A 35 -2.22 -2.30 -0.40
N GLY A 36 -1.32 -2.84 -1.21
CA GLY A 36 -0.34 -3.82 -0.75
C GLY A 36 0.53 -4.37 -1.86
N CYS A 37 1.38 -5.31 -1.51
CA CYS A 37 2.30 -5.98 -2.42
C CYS A 37 2.37 -7.46 -2.09
N GLU A 38 2.60 -8.24 -3.12
CA GLU A 38 2.98 -9.64 -3.08
C GLU A 38 4.48 -9.73 -3.33
N VAL A 39 5.13 -10.55 -2.51
CA VAL A 39 6.56 -10.78 -2.60
C VAL A 39 6.83 -12.25 -2.81
N GLU A 40 7.83 -12.54 -3.63
CA GLU A 40 8.37 -13.88 -3.81
C GLU A 40 9.58 -14.05 -2.90
N GLN A 41 9.64 -15.21 -2.25
CA GLN A 41 10.76 -15.58 -1.39
C GLN A 41 11.64 -16.60 -2.09
N ASP A 42 12.92 -16.26 -2.25
CA ASP A 42 13.96 -17.17 -2.72
C ASP A 42 15.06 -17.25 -1.64
N GLY A 43 14.95 -18.26 -0.77
CA GLY A 43 15.78 -18.37 0.43
C GLY A 43 15.55 -17.19 1.40
N ASP A 44 16.61 -16.43 1.65
CA ASP A 44 16.57 -15.23 2.50
C ASP A 44 16.22 -13.95 1.70
N GLU A 45 16.27 -14.02 0.37
CA GLU A 45 15.99 -12.88 -0.50
C GLU A 45 14.46 -12.74 -0.70
N VAL A 46 13.96 -11.52 -0.49
CA VAL A 46 12.55 -11.16 -0.73
C VAL A 46 12.51 -10.22 -1.92
N LYS A 47 11.81 -10.62 -2.98
CA LYS A 47 11.67 -9.85 -4.22
C LYS A 47 10.23 -9.40 -4.38
N PHE A 48 10.05 -8.15 -4.81
CA PHE A 48 8.75 -7.66 -5.25
C PHE A 48 8.26 -8.49 -6.44
N SER A 49 7.04 -9.02 -6.36
CA SER A 49 6.40 -9.77 -7.44
C SER A 49 5.26 -8.96 -8.07
N LYS A 50 4.30 -8.52 -7.25
CA LYS A 50 3.13 -7.77 -7.71
C LYS A 50 2.74 -6.72 -6.69
N GLY A 51 2.22 -5.58 -7.14
CA GLY A 51 1.58 -4.59 -6.27
C GLY A 51 0.09 -4.52 -6.56
N ILE A 52 -0.69 -4.22 -5.53
CA ILE A 52 -2.13 -4.14 -5.54
C ILE A 52 -2.53 -2.76 -5.03
N SER A 53 -3.28 -2.00 -5.83
CA SER A 53 -3.93 -0.76 -5.42
C SER A 53 -5.27 -0.67 -6.11
N GLU A 54 -6.33 -0.97 -5.37
CA GLU A 54 -7.65 -1.20 -5.93
C GLU A 54 -8.71 -0.53 -5.06
N LEU A 55 -9.63 0.17 -5.71
CA LEU A 55 -10.82 0.74 -5.11
C LEU A 55 -12.00 -0.13 -5.49
N ASP A 56 -12.73 -0.54 -4.46
CA ASP A 56 -13.83 -1.47 -4.52
C ASP A 56 -13.53 -2.83 -5.15
N GLY A 57 -12.27 -3.28 -5.08
CA GLY A 57 -11.85 -4.56 -5.65
C GLY A 57 -11.82 -4.55 -7.18
N GLU A 58 -11.28 -3.48 -7.76
CA GLU A 58 -11.19 -3.16 -9.20
C GLU A 58 -12.50 -2.70 -9.85
N ASP A 59 -13.64 -2.86 -9.17
CA ASP A 59 -14.96 -2.49 -9.68
C ASP A 59 -15.13 -0.98 -9.92
N LEU A 60 -14.33 -0.14 -9.24
CA LEU A 60 -14.35 1.31 -9.42
C LEU A 60 -13.11 1.81 -10.19
N MET A 61 -11.93 1.47 -9.67
CA MET A 61 -10.65 1.93 -10.19
C MET A 61 -9.50 1.09 -9.64
N PHE A 62 -8.43 0.90 -10.40
CA PHE A 62 -7.20 0.25 -9.93
C PHE A 62 -5.96 0.95 -10.48
N PHE A 63 -4.80 0.72 -9.89
CA PHE A 63 -3.53 1.28 -10.36
C PHE A 63 -2.77 0.29 -11.24
N ASP A 64 -2.50 0.66 -12.48
CA ASP A 64 -1.58 -0.06 -13.36
C ASP A 64 -0.15 0.37 -13.03
N ILE A 65 0.60 -0.51 -12.34
CA ILE A 65 1.99 -0.27 -11.94
C ILE A 65 2.93 -0.15 -13.15
N LYS A 66 2.66 -0.92 -14.22
CA LYS A 66 3.53 -0.97 -15.39
C LYS A 66 3.47 0.36 -16.11
N GLU A 67 2.25 0.84 -16.38
CA GLU A 67 2.01 2.12 -17.03
C GLU A 67 2.05 3.30 -16.05
N SER A 68 2.14 3.02 -14.75
CA SER A 68 2.21 4.01 -13.66
C SER A 68 1.03 5.00 -13.70
N GLN A 69 -0.19 4.47 -13.87
CA GLN A 69 -1.41 5.26 -14.04
C GLN A 69 -2.62 4.59 -13.41
N TRP A 70 -3.63 5.38 -13.05
CA TRP A 70 -4.90 4.84 -12.59
C TRP A 70 -5.77 4.42 -13.77
N VAL A 71 -6.51 3.32 -13.63
CA VAL A 71 -7.44 2.79 -14.62
C VAL A 71 -8.84 2.81 -14.00
N ALA A 72 -9.70 3.66 -14.53
CA ALA A 72 -11.10 3.74 -14.14
C ALA A 72 -11.90 2.68 -14.91
N THR A 73 -12.63 1.84 -14.18
CA THR A 73 -13.45 0.77 -14.76
C THR A 73 -14.91 1.21 -14.97
N VAL A 74 -15.32 2.31 -14.36
CA VAL A 74 -16.63 2.94 -14.54
C VAL A 74 -16.52 4.44 -14.89
N ASP A 75 -17.50 4.94 -15.64
CA ASP A 75 -17.54 6.35 -16.07
C ASP A 75 -17.57 7.33 -14.89
N ALA A 76 -18.22 6.94 -13.78
CA ALA A 76 -18.28 7.74 -12.56
C ALA A 76 -16.90 8.02 -11.94
N ALA A 77 -15.90 7.16 -12.19
CA ALA A 77 -14.54 7.31 -11.68
C ALA A 77 -13.61 8.11 -12.61
N LEU A 78 -14.04 8.40 -13.85
CA LEU A 78 -13.23 9.17 -14.83
C LEU A 78 -12.83 10.57 -14.34
N PRO A 79 -13.69 11.36 -13.66
CA PRO A 79 -13.28 12.66 -13.13
C PRO A 79 -12.14 12.55 -12.12
N THR A 80 -12.21 11.57 -11.22
CA THR A 80 -11.17 11.33 -10.21
C THR A 80 -9.87 10.83 -10.85
N LYS A 81 -9.95 9.88 -11.79
CA LYS A 81 -8.79 9.45 -12.59
C LYS A 81 -8.07 10.64 -13.23
N ARG A 82 -8.80 11.51 -13.94
CA ARG A 82 -8.21 12.70 -14.57
C ARG A 82 -7.56 13.64 -13.55
N LYS A 83 -8.19 13.83 -12.38
CA LYS A 83 -7.64 14.66 -11.31
C LYS A 83 -6.30 14.10 -10.82
N TRP A 84 -6.21 12.78 -10.60
CA TRP A 84 -5.01 12.14 -10.07
C TRP A 84 -3.90 12.03 -11.12
N ASP A 85 -4.23 11.67 -12.37
CA ASP A 85 -3.24 11.60 -13.46
C ASP A 85 -2.64 12.95 -13.82
N ASN A 86 -3.39 14.05 -13.62
CA ASN A 86 -2.88 15.41 -13.78
C ASN A 86 -1.88 15.82 -12.69
N VAL A 87 -1.65 14.98 -11.69
CA VAL A 87 -0.68 15.21 -10.61
C VAL A 87 0.37 14.09 -10.64
N PRO A 88 1.42 14.20 -11.48
CA PRO A 88 2.37 13.11 -11.74
C PRO A 88 3.06 12.55 -10.49
N ILE A 89 3.26 13.39 -9.46
CA ILE A 89 3.87 12.98 -8.20
C ILE A 89 3.02 11.94 -7.45
N LEU A 90 1.70 11.94 -7.63
CA LEU A 90 0.82 10.96 -7.00
C LEU A 90 1.06 9.57 -7.57
N ASN A 91 1.12 9.44 -8.89
CA ASN A 91 1.38 8.16 -9.55
C ASN A 91 2.78 7.63 -9.24
N GLN A 92 3.78 8.51 -9.18
CA GLN A 92 5.14 8.16 -8.77
C GLN A 92 5.20 7.68 -7.31
N TYR A 93 4.47 8.36 -6.42
CA TYR A 93 4.38 7.99 -5.01
C TYR A 93 3.70 6.63 -4.83
N THR A 94 2.54 6.41 -5.48
CA THR A 94 1.82 5.12 -5.42
C THR A 94 2.70 3.98 -5.92
N LYS A 95 3.43 4.17 -7.03
CA LYS A 95 4.38 3.17 -7.53
C LYS A 95 5.52 2.91 -6.55
N GLY A 96 6.14 3.98 -6.04
CA GLY A 96 7.25 3.88 -5.09
C GLY A 96 6.85 3.15 -3.80
N TYR A 97 5.63 3.40 -3.31
CA TYR A 97 5.10 2.68 -2.16
C TYR A 97 4.93 1.18 -2.45
N LEU A 98 4.31 0.84 -3.58
CA LEU A 98 4.03 -0.55 -3.96
C LEU A 98 5.31 -1.37 -4.15
N GLU A 99 6.31 -0.81 -4.83
CA GLU A 99 7.55 -1.53 -5.17
C GLU A 99 8.57 -1.57 -4.03
N LYS A 100 8.58 -0.56 -3.14
CA LYS A 100 9.62 -0.42 -2.11
C LYS A 100 9.06 -0.41 -0.70
N GLU A 101 8.30 0.61 -0.33
CA GLU A 101 7.87 0.78 1.06
C GLU A 101 7.04 -0.41 1.55
N CYS A 102 6.20 -1.00 0.70
CA CYS A 102 5.44 -2.18 1.05
C CYS A 102 6.33 -3.41 1.34
N VAL A 103 7.39 -3.62 0.55
CA VAL A 103 8.34 -4.71 0.75
C VAL A 103 9.16 -4.48 2.03
N ASP A 104 9.54 -3.23 2.30
CA ASP A 104 10.22 -2.85 3.54
C ASP A 104 9.34 -3.14 4.77
N TRP A 105 8.04 -2.81 4.70
CA TRP A 105 7.07 -3.17 5.73
C TRP A 105 6.96 -4.68 5.91
N PHE A 106 6.89 -5.45 4.82
CA PHE A 106 6.84 -6.90 4.88
C PHE A 106 8.06 -7.48 5.63
N ASN A 107 9.27 -7.03 5.28
CA ASN A 107 10.50 -7.46 5.96
C ASN A 107 10.51 -7.09 7.44
N LYS A 108 10.09 -5.86 7.78
CA LYS A 108 9.99 -5.39 9.16
C LYS A 108 9.02 -6.23 10.00
N PHE A 109 7.86 -6.59 9.44
CA PHE A 109 6.90 -7.47 10.12
C PHE A 109 7.41 -8.91 10.28
N ARG A 110 8.19 -9.41 9.31
CA ARG A 110 8.84 -10.71 9.42
C ARG A 110 9.83 -10.74 10.58
N GLU A 111 10.67 -9.73 10.72
CA GLU A 111 11.59 -9.58 11.85
C GLU A 111 10.85 -9.56 13.19
N TYR A 112 9.73 -8.82 13.29
CA TYR A 112 8.90 -8.83 14.50
C TYR A 112 8.30 -10.21 14.79
N ALA A 113 7.79 -10.89 13.76
CA ALA A 113 7.23 -12.23 13.90
C ALA A 113 8.29 -13.24 14.36
N ASP A 114 9.52 -13.13 13.86
CA ASP A 114 10.63 -14.01 14.24
C ASP A 114 11.13 -13.70 15.67
N GLY A 115 11.14 -12.44 16.10
CA GLY A 115 11.39 -12.06 17.49
C GLY A 115 10.35 -12.64 18.46
N CYS A 116 9.07 -12.61 18.08
CA CYS A 116 7.99 -13.23 18.83
C CYS A 116 8.10 -14.77 18.84
N ARG A 117 8.44 -15.40 17.71
CA ARG A 117 8.64 -16.86 17.61
C ARG A 117 9.88 -17.34 18.34
N GLY A 118 10.96 -16.56 18.35
CA GLY A 118 12.16 -16.82 19.15
C GLY A 118 11.86 -16.81 20.65
N SER A 119 10.95 -15.92 21.08
CA SER A 119 10.45 -15.87 22.46
C SER A 119 9.57 -17.07 22.84
N GLN A 120 8.95 -17.76 21.86
CA GLN A 120 8.17 -18.98 22.09
C GLN A 120 9.02 -20.26 22.11
N LYS A 121 10.25 -20.26 21.58
CA LYS A 121 11.17 -21.42 21.63
C LYS A 121 11.91 -21.56 22.96
N GLN A 122 11.73 -20.62 23.89
CA GLN A 122 12.38 -20.62 25.20
C GLN A 122 11.45 -21.05 26.34
N LEU A 123 10.28 -21.63 26.01
CA LEU A 123 9.32 -22.26 26.92
C LEU A 123 9.22 -23.76 26.64
#